data_AF-A0A3M1UDL5-F1
#
_entry.id   AF-A0A3M1UDL5-F1
#
_cell.length_a   1.000
_cell.length_b   1.000
_cell.length_c   1.000
_cell.angle_alpha   90.00
_cell.angle_beta   90.00
_cell.angle_gamma   90.00
#
_symmetry.space_group_name_H-M   'P 1'
#
loop_
_entity.id
_entity.type
_entity.pdbx_description
1 polymer ?
#
loop_
_entity_poly.entity_id
_entity_poly.type
_entity_poly.pdbx_seq_one_letter_code
_entity_poly.pdbx_strand_id
1 'polypeptide(L)'
;MQVFVPYPDIEKSVQCLDDRRLFKQALEAIQLLGVILDLPKADGTKRTGWRNHPATLQWSRWPGALYRYTEAALREAERRGMKTDGLRTLLARIPKPRDRKLPSWWGDEKVHSSHRARLLQKDFEFYSRYKWPEAKAKDLWEREYWWAIPEGNGYRLEQRKGKR
;
A
#
# COMPACT_ATOMS: atom_id res chain seq x y z
N MET A 1 -3.25 -8.69 -1.97
CA MET A 1 -2.18 -7.69 -1.75
C MET A 1 -2.78 -6.29 -1.86
N GLN A 2 -2.56 -5.42 -0.89
CA GLN A 2 -3.05 -4.03 -0.85
C GLN A 2 -1.97 -3.13 -0.24
N VAL A 3 -1.89 -1.87 -0.67
CA VAL A 3 -1.09 -0.86 0.02
C VAL A 3 -2.02 0.23 0.55
N PHE A 4 -2.21 0.29 1.87
CA PHE A 4 -3.14 1.21 2.52
C PHE A 4 -2.55 2.61 2.62
N VAL A 5 -3.30 3.60 2.16
CA VAL A 5 -2.94 5.02 2.18
C VAL A 5 -4.19 5.81 2.58
N PRO A 6 -4.66 5.68 3.83
CA PRO A 6 -5.90 6.33 4.27
C PRO A 6 -5.83 7.86 4.32
N TYR A 7 -4.63 8.42 4.21
CA TYR A 7 -4.38 9.86 4.21
C TYR A 7 -3.48 10.26 3.02
N PRO A 8 -3.55 11.53 2.56
CA PRO A 8 -2.63 12.09 1.57
C PRO A 8 -1.22 12.36 2.13
N ASP A 9 -0.85 11.69 3.22
CA ASP A 9 0.46 11.76 3.87
C ASP A 9 0.95 10.34 4.15
N ILE A 10 2.21 10.06 3.77
CA ILE A 10 2.81 8.73 3.91
C ILE A 10 2.96 8.34 5.38
N GLU A 11 3.49 9.24 6.20
CA GLU A 11 3.77 8.97 7.62
C GLU A 11 2.45 8.75 8.38
N LYS A 12 1.47 9.63 8.17
CA LYS A 12 0.14 9.50 8.77
C LYS A 12 -0.56 8.21 8.33
N SER A 13 -0.38 7.80 7.08
CA SER A 13 -0.92 6.56 6.54
C SER A 13 -0.35 5.33 7.23
N VAL A 14 0.97 5.26 7.46
CA VAL A 14 1.58 4.11 8.14
C VAL A 14 1.32 4.12 9.65
N GLN A 15 1.37 5.30 10.28
CA GLN A 15 1.15 5.45 11.72
C GLN A 15 -0.25 4.99 12.16
N CYS A 16 -1.26 5.14 11.30
CA CYS A 16 -2.62 4.76 11.67
C CYS A 16 -2.89 3.25 11.63
N LEU A 17 -2.01 2.46 11.03
CA LEU A 17 -2.21 1.03 10.91
C LEU A 17 -2.00 0.34 12.26
N ASP A 18 -2.76 -0.74 12.54
CA ASP A 18 -2.37 -1.68 13.60
C ASP A 18 -1.10 -2.44 13.21
N ASP A 19 -0.44 -3.05 14.19
CA ASP A 19 0.86 -3.70 14.02
C ASP A 19 0.84 -4.82 12.97
N ARG A 20 -0.23 -5.63 12.96
CA ARG A 20 -0.37 -6.74 12.01
C ARG A 20 -0.44 -6.20 10.58
N ARG A 21 -1.25 -5.18 10.34
CA ARG A 21 -1.39 -4.57 9.01
C ARG A 21 -0.12 -3.81 8.66
N LEU A 22 0.48 -3.03 9.55
CA LEU A 22 1.74 -2.32 9.32
C LEU A 22 2.86 -3.25 8.83
N PHE A 23 3.09 -4.38 9.53
CA PHE A 23 4.12 -5.33 9.12
C PHE A 23 3.81 -5.99 7.78
N LYS A 24 2.54 -6.35 7.56
CA LYS A 24 2.09 -6.93 6.29
C LYS A 24 2.25 -5.95 5.14
N GLN A 25 1.96 -4.67 5.38
CA GLN A 25 2.11 -3.58 4.41
C GLN A 25 3.56 -3.39 3.97
N ALA A 26 4.51 -3.41 4.91
CA ALA A 26 5.93 -3.34 4.58
C ALA A 26 6.37 -4.53 3.70
N LEU A 27 5.99 -5.76 4.07
CA LEU A 27 6.30 -6.95 3.27
C LEU A 27 5.69 -6.90 1.86
N GLU A 28 4.40 -6.57 1.76
CA GLU A 28 3.70 -6.51 0.47
C GLU A 28 4.26 -5.40 -0.43
N ALA A 29 4.63 -4.25 0.13
CA ALA A 29 5.25 -3.16 -0.62
C ALA A 29 6.64 -3.56 -1.19
N ILE A 30 7.46 -4.29 -0.42
CA ILE A 30 8.73 -4.85 -0.92
C ILE A 30 8.50 -5.85 -2.05
N GLN A 31 7.48 -6.71 -1.93
CA GLN A 31 7.12 -7.67 -2.97
C GLN A 31 6.69 -6.96 -4.26
N LEU A 32 5.87 -5.91 -4.14
CA LEU A 32 5.45 -5.07 -5.27
C LEU A 32 6.63 -4.38 -5.94
N LEU A 33 7.53 -3.75 -5.18
CA LEU A 33 8.77 -3.15 -5.70
C LEU A 33 9.56 -4.17 -6.51
N GLY A 34 9.71 -5.38 -5.98
CA GLY A 34 10.39 -6.47 -6.67
C GLY A 34 9.73 -6.89 -7.99
N VAL A 35 8.41 -6.83 -8.09
CA VAL A 35 7.67 -7.11 -9.33
C VAL A 35 7.79 -5.95 -10.33
N ILE A 36 7.61 -4.71 -9.85
CA ILE A 36 7.62 -3.49 -10.67
C ILE A 36 9.00 -3.26 -11.30
N LEU A 37 10.06 -3.50 -10.54
CA LEU A 37 11.46 -3.32 -10.98
C LEU A 37 12.04 -4.57 -11.67
N ASP A 38 11.19 -5.55 -11.99
CA ASP A 38 11.58 -6.82 -12.64
C ASP A 38 12.73 -7.58 -11.96
N LEU A 39 12.81 -7.50 -10.63
CA LEU A 39 13.88 -8.13 -9.86
C LEU A 39 13.58 -9.62 -9.64
N PRO A 40 14.59 -10.51 -9.75
CA PRO A 40 14.42 -11.93 -9.47
C PRO A 40 14.06 -12.17 -8.00
N LYS A 41 13.47 -13.34 -7.72
CA LYS A 41 13.33 -13.84 -6.35
C LYS A 41 14.70 -14.25 -5.78
N ALA A 42 14.73 -14.59 -4.50
CA ALA A 42 15.95 -15.05 -3.84
C ALA A 42 16.54 -16.32 -4.46
N ASP A 43 15.69 -17.19 -5.03
CA ASP A 43 16.05 -18.42 -5.73
C ASP A 43 16.41 -18.21 -7.22
N GLY A 44 16.50 -16.95 -7.69
CA GLY A 44 16.80 -16.62 -9.08
C GLY A 44 15.59 -16.71 -10.04
N THR A 45 14.44 -17.20 -9.58
CA THR A 45 13.25 -17.31 -10.44
C THR A 45 12.58 -15.96 -10.71
N LYS A 46 11.98 -15.82 -11.89
CA LYS A 46 11.22 -14.60 -12.25
C LYS A 46 9.97 -14.46 -11.38
N ARG A 47 9.62 -13.21 -11.07
CA ARG A 47 8.33 -12.85 -10.45
C ARG A 47 7.27 -12.69 -11.54
N THR A 48 6.46 -13.72 -11.76
CA THR A 48 5.41 -13.74 -12.80
C THR A 48 4.00 -13.53 -12.24
N GLY A 49 3.70 -14.02 -11.03
CA GLY A 49 2.33 -14.12 -10.50
C GLY A 49 1.58 -12.82 -10.19
N TRP A 50 2.21 -11.64 -10.26
CA TRP A 50 1.62 -10.39 -9.73
C TRP A 50 1.65 -9.19 -10.68
N ARG A 51 2.15 -9.33 -11.91
CA ARG A 51 2.29 -8.16 -12.83
C ARG A 51 0.97 -7.47 -13.12
N ASN A 52 -0.09 -8.25 -13.29
CA ASN A 52 -1.43 -7.75 -13.61
C ASN A 52 -2.30 -7.49 -12.36
N HIS A 53 -1.74 -7.68 -11.16
CA HIS A 53 -2.49 -7.43 -9.93
C HIS A 53 -2.78 -5.92 -9.79
N PRO A 54 -3.99 -5.51 -9.36
CA PRO A 54 -4.37 -4.09 -9.27
C PRO A 54 -3.39 -3.24 -8.44
N ALA A 55 -2.91 -3.76 -7.32
CA ALA A 55 -1.88 -3.09 -6.51
C ALA A 55 -0.57 -2.85 -7.28
N THR A 56 -0.10 -3.83 -8.06
CA THR A 56 1.10 -3.67 -8.89
C THR A 56 0.89 -2.59 -9.93
N LEU A 57 -0.27 -2.60 -10.60
CA LEU A 57 -0.61 -1.60 -11.61
C LEU A 57 -0.69 -0.19 -11.00
N GLN A 58 -1.36 -0.03 -9.86
CA GLN A 58 -1.53 1.25 -9.17
C GLN A 58 -0.19 1.92 -8.83
N TRP A 59 0.82 1.12 -8.45
CA TRP A 59 2.14 1.62 -8.08
C TRP A 59 3.18 1.53 -9.21
N SER A 60 2.86 0.93 -10.35
CA SER A 60 3.83 0.58 -11.42
C SER A 60 4.64 1.76 -11.95
N ARG A 61 4.03 2.95 -12.04
CA ARG A 61 4.69 4.18 -12.49
C ARG A 61 5.39 4.95 -11.35
N TRP A 62 5.30 4.48 -10.11
CA TRP A 62 5.69 5.21 -8.90
C TRP A 62 6.53 4.39 -7.92
N PRO A 63 7.56 3.65 -8.36
CA PRO A 63 8.37 2.81 -7.47
C PRO A 63 9.09 3.63 -6.38
N GLY A 64 9.48 4.89 -6.66
CA GLY A 64 10.11 5.75 -5.64
C GLY A 64 9.18 6.11 -4.48
N ALA A 65 7.91 6.40 -4.76
CA ALA A 65 6.92 6.66 -3.74
C ALA A 65 6.63 5.39 -2.90
N LEU A 66 6.51 4.23 -3.55
CA LEU A 66 6.31 2.96 -2.86
C LEU A 66 7.51 2.58 -1.97
N TYR A 67 8.74 2.85 -2.44
CA TYR A 67 9.96 2.67 -1.64
C TYR A 67 9.94 3.55 -0.39
N ARG A 68 9.60 4.84 -0.54
CA ARG A 68 9.48 5.77 0.61
C ARG A 68 8.38 5.36 1.59
N TYR A 69 7.24 4.89 1.09
CA TYR A 69 6.18 4.31 1.93
C TYR A 69 6.70 3.10 2.72
N THR A 70 7.47 2.23 2.06
CA THR A 70 8.06 1.05 2.71
C THR A 70 9.06 1.45 3.79
N GLU A 71 9.94 2.43 3.52
CA GLU A 71 10.85 2.97 4.53
C GLU A 71 10.10 3.55 5.74
N ALA A 72 9.00 4.29 5.51
CA ALA A 72 8.16 4.84 6.56
C ALA A 72 7.49 3.73 7.39
N ALA A 73 6.94 2.70 6.75
CA ALA A 73 6.32 1.58 7.43
C ALA A 73 7.32 0.81 8.32
N LEU A 74 8.55 0.59 7.85
CA LEU A 74 9.59 -0.06 8.64
C LEU A 74 10.06 0.81 9.82
N ARG A 75 10.25 2.12 9.60
CA ARG A 75 10.58 3.05 10.70
C ARG A 75 9.51 3.05 11.77
N GLU A 76 8.24 3.08 11.37
CA GLU A 76 7.11 3.06 12.31
C GLU A 76 7.04 1.73 13.08
N ALA A 77 7.29 0.60 12.40
CA ALA A 77 7.33 -0.72 13.05
C ALA A 77 8.47 -0.80 14.09
N GLU A 78 9.65 -0.29 13.75
CA GLU A 78 10.80 -0.20 14.67
C GLU A 78 10.50 0.70 15.87
N ARG A 79 9.86 1.84 15.64
CA ARG A 79 9.42 2.75 16.71
C ARG A 79 8.47 2.07 17.69
N ARG A 80 7.70 1.07 17.24
CA ARG A 80 6.82 0.24 18.07
C ARG A 80 7.52 -0.97 18.70
N GLY A 81 8.82 -1.13 18.50
CA GLY A 81 9.59 -2.27 19.02
C GLY A 81 9.40 -3.57 18.25
N MET A 82 8.90 -3.53 17.01
CA MET A 82 8.73 -4.72 16.17
C MET A 82 10.06 -5.15 15.54
N LYS A 83 10.27 -6.45 15.39
CA LYS A 83 11.47 -7.01 14.72
C LYS A 83 11.36 -6.86 13.20
N THR A 84 12.22 -6.04 12.59
CA THR A 84 12.18 -5.70 11.16
C THR A 84 13.40 -6.18 10.36
N ASP A 85 14.38 -6.83 11.00
CA ASP A 85 15.68 -7.17 10.39
C ASP A 85 15.54 -7.88 9.04
N GLY A 86 14.69 -8.90 8.97
CA GLY A 86 14.45 -9.62 7.71
C GLY A 86 13.85 -8.74 6.62
N LEU A 87 12.93 -7.84 6.96
CA LEU A 87 12.36 -6.90 5.97
C LEU A 87 13.36 -5.82 5.56
N ARG A 88 14.22 -5.37 6.48
CA ARG A 88 15.35 -4.47 6.17
C ARG A 88 16.31 -5.10 5.18
N THR A 89 16.69 -6.36 5.41
CA THR A 89 17.54 -7.12 4.47
C THR A 89 16.88 -7.25 3.09
N LEU A 90 15.57 -7.52 3.04
CA LEU A 90 14.85 -7.60 1.76
C LEU A 90 14.79 -6.24 1.05
N LEU A 91 14.49 -5.15 1.76
CA LEU A 91 14.45 -3.81 1.17
C LEU A 91 15.84 -3.34 0.70
N ALA A 92 16.91 -3.70 1.40
CA ALA A 92 18.29 -3.38 1.01
C ALA A 92 18.71 -3.99 -0.34
N ARG A 93 18.03 -5.07 -0.78
CA ARG A 93 18.24 -5.68 -2.11
C ARG A 93 17.50 -4.94 -3.23
N ILE A 94 16.65 -3.98 -2.90
CA ILE A 94 15.92 -3.16 -3.86
C ILE A 94 16.76 -1.90 -4.15
N PRO A 95 17.14 -1.65 -5.42
CA PRO A 95 17.82 -0.41 -5.78
C PRO A 95 16.98 0.80 -5.38
N LYS A 96 17.55 1.69 -4.57
CA LYS A 96 16.85 2.88 -4.08
C LYS A 96 16.49 3.80 -5.25
N PRO A 97 15.20 4.01 -5.57
CA PRO A 97 14.81 4.86 -6.68
C PRO A 97 15.18 6.32 -6.41
N ARG A 98 15.61 7.04 -7.45
CA ARG A 98 15.96 8.48 -7.35
C ARG A 98 14.76 9.41 -7.45
N ASP A 99 13.67 8.95 -8.08
CA ASP A 99 12.46 9.74 -8.24
C ASP A 99 11.74 9.93 -6.89
N ARG A 100 11.33 11.17 -6.62
CA ARG A 100 10.62 11.58 -5.40
C ARG A 100 9.16 11.95 -5.67
N LYS A 101 8.71 11.92 -6.93
CA LYS A 101 7.33 12.21 -7.30
C LYS A 101 6.36 11.27 -6.57
N LEU A 102 5.26 11.84 -6.11
CA LEU A 102 4.14 11.07 -5.60
C LEU A 102 3.24 10.63 -6.77
N PRO A 103 2.45 9.56 -6.60
CA PRO A 103 1.50 9.15 -7.60
C PRO A 103 0.56 10.28 -8.03
N SER A 104 0.17 10.32 -9.31
CA SER A 104 -0.79 11.31 -9.82
C SER A 104 -2.18 11.20 -9.16
N TRP A 105 -2.51 10.03 -8.60
CA TRP A 105 -3.72 9.79 -7.81
C TRP A 105 -3.56 10.12 -6.32
N TRP A 106 -2.37 10.54 -5.87
CA TRP A 106 -2.13 10.91 -4.48
C TRP A 106 -2.92 12.17 -4.14
N GLY A 107 -3.77 12.11 -3.11
CA GLY A 107 -4.72 13.16 -2.78
C GLY A 107 -6.13 12.92 -3.33
N ASP A 108 -6.35 11.91 -4.18
CA ASP A 108 -7.71 11.53 -4.59
C ASP A 108 -8.48 10.93 -3.40
N GLU A 109 -9.46 11.68 -2.92
CA GLU A 109 -10.26 11.30 -1.76
C GLU A 109 -11.02 10.00 -1.97
N LYS A 110 -11.39 9.64 -3.21
CA LYS A 110 -12.07 8.37 -3.49
C LYS A 110 -11.14 7.17 -3.25
N VAL A 111 -9.84 7.33 -3.52
CA VAL A 111 -8.82 6.34 -3.15
C VAL A 111 -8.70 6.28 -1.63
N HIS A 112 -8.40 7.40 -0.97
CA HIS A 112 -8.18 7.46 0.47
C HIS A 112 -9.39 6.95 1.28
N SER A 113 -10.60 7.40 0.94
CA SER A 113 -11.88 6.98 1.52
C SER A 113 -12.09 5.47 1.41
N SER A 114 -11.80 4.87 0.26
CA SER A 114 -11.95 3.42 0.09
C SER A 114 -10.93 2.61 0.90
N HIS A 115 -9.73 3.15 1.13
CA HIS A 115 -8.73 2.51 1.98
C HIS A 115 -9.16 2.59 3.45
N ARG A 116 -9.71 3.73 3.91
CA ARG A 116 -10.30 3.88 5.24
C ARG A 116 -11.47 2.93 5.48
N ALA A 117 -12.41 2.87 4.53
CA ALA A 117 -13.53 1.93 4.57
C ALA A 117 -13.03 0.48 4.66
N ARG A 118 -12.04 0.11 3.84
CA ARG A 118 -11.46 -1.25 3.86
C ARG A 118 -10.76 -1.57 5.18
N LEU A 119 -10.07 -0.60 5.80
CA LEU A 119 -9.47 -0.78 7.12
C LEU A 119 -10.53 -0.98 8.21
N LEU A 120 -11.59 -0.17 8.21
CA LEU A 120 -12.75 -0.35 9.11
C LEU A 120 -13.42 -1.72 8.93
N GLN A 121 -13.63 -2.17 7.68
CA GLN A 121 -14.16 -3.50 7.39
C GLN A 121 -13.26 -4.63 7.89
N LYS A 122 -11.96 -4.36 8.01
CA LYS A 122 -10.95 -5.34 8.45
C LYS A 122 -10.86 -5.42 9.97
N ASP A 123 -11.07 -4.30 10.68
CA ASP A 123 -11.03 -4.20 12.13
C ASP A 123 -11.76 -2.93 12.60
N PHE A 124 -13.07 -3.03 12.77
CA PHE A 124 -13.92 -1.86 13.03
C PHE A 124 -13.57 -1.21 14.38
N GLU A 125 -13.38 -2.02 15.42
CA GLU A 125 -13.07 -1.54 16.76
C GLU A 125 -11.75 -0.78 16.81
N PHE A 126 -10.69 -1.31 16.18
CA PHE A 126 -9.42 -0.62 16.12
C PHE A 126 -9.54 0.69 15.34
N TYR A 127 -10.09 0.66 14.13
CA TYR A 127 -10.05 1.83 13.23
C TYR A 127 -11.09 2.91 13.52
N SER A 128 -12.16 2.60 14.26
CA SER A 128 -13.17 3.60 14.64
C SER A 128 -12.61 4.76 15.48
N ARG A 129 -11.46 4.55 16.15
CA ARG A 129 -10.75 5.60 16.92
C ARG A 129 -10.37 6.81 16.08
N TYR A 130 -10.17 6.64 14.77
CA TYR A 130 -9.79 7.73 13.86
C TYR A 130 -10.98 8.60 13.44
N LYS A 131 -12.21 8.25 13.86
CA LYS A 131 -13.43 9.03 13.61
C LYS A 131 -13.66 9.37 12.14
N TRP A 132 -13.25 8.46 11.25
CA TRP A 132 -13.46 8.60 9.82
C TRP A 132 -14.96 8.64 9.48
N PRO A 133 -15.38 9.46 8.50
CA PRO A 133 -16.79 9.56 8.12
C PRO A 133 -17.34 8.21 7.64
N GLU A 134 -16.49 7.36 7.06
CA GLU A 134 -16.86 6.01 6.62
C GLU A 134 -17.39 5.13 7.76
N ALA A 135 -16.96 5.35 9.01
CA ALA A 135 -17.42 4.55 10.16
C ALA A 135 -18.90 4.74 10.48
N LYS A 136 -19.50 5.87 10.05
CA LYS A 136 -20.93 6.19 10.23
C LYS A 136 -21.76 5.90 8.98
N ALA A 137 -21.12 5.47 7.89
CA ALA A 137 -21.78 5.29 6.63
C ALA A 137 -22.63 4.01 6.67
N LYS A 138 -23.91 4.12 6.28
CA LYS A 138 -24.84 2.97 6.25
C LYS A 138 -24.39 1.87 5.30
N ASP A 139 -23.61 2.24 4.28
CA ASP A 139 -23.09 1.37 3.23
C ASP A 139 -21.65 0.88 3.51
N LEU A 140 -21.13 1.02 4.73
CA LEU A 140 -19.74 0.71 5.06
C LEU A 140 -19.33 -0.71 4.64
N TRP A 141 -20.21 -1.70 4.83
CA TRP A 141 -19.88 -3.11 4.61
C TRP A 141 -19.98 -3.51 3.14
N GLU A 142 -20.72 -2.75 2.35
CA GLU A 142 -20.92 -2.89 0.91
C GLU A 142 -19.90 -2.05 0.11
N ARG A 143 -19.21 -1.11 0.76
CA ARG A 143 -18.22 -0.24 0.09
C ARG A 143 -17.10 -1.06 -0.54
N GLU A 144 -16.95 -0.82 -1.83
CA GLU A 144 -15.91 -1.41 -2.66
C GLU A 144 -14.56 -0.69 -2.50
N TYR A 145 -13.49 -1.41 -2.84
CA TYR A 145 -12.13 -0.86 -2.84
C TYR A 145 -11.82 -0.26 -4.21
N TRP A 146 -11.26 0.95 -4.23
CA TRP A 146 -10.92 1.65 -5.47
C TRP A 146 -9.42 1.56 -5.74
N TRP A 147 -9.08 1.11 -6.95
CA TRP A 147 -7.71 1.09 -7.47
C TRP A 147 -7.52 2.20 -8.47
N ALA A 148 -6.45 2.98 -8.33
CA ALA A 148 -6.06 3.98 -9.33
C ALA A 148 -5.13 3.34 -10.37
N ILE A 149 -5.70 2.88 -11.49
CA ILE A 149 -4.96 2.20 -12.56
C ILE A 149 -4.43 3.23 -13.55
N PRO A 150 -3.13 3.25 -13.88
CA PRO A 150 -2.58 4.22 -14.82
C PRO A 150 -3.23 4.13 -16.21
N GLU A 151 -3.57 5.28 -16.79
CA GLU A 151 -4.21 5.40 -18.10
C GLU A 151 -3.76 6.70 -18.79
N GLY A 152 -3.18 6.61 -19.99
CA GLY A 152 -2.59 7.77 -20.67
C GLY A 152 -1.57 8.50 -19.77
N ASN A 153 -1.73 9.81 -19.62
CA ASN A 153 -0.95 10.65 -18.70
C ASN A 153 -1.54 10.74 -17.27
N GLY A 154 -2.68 10.10 -17.03
CA GLY A 154 -3.39 10.11 -15.75
C GLY A 154 -3.61 8.70 -15.19
N TYR A 155 -4.79 8.50 -14.60
CA TYR A 155 -5.26 7.24 -14.07
C TYR A 155 -6.78 7.17 -14.18
N ARG A 156 -7.32 5.96 -14.13
CA ARG A 156 -8.74 5.71 -13.93
C ARG A 156 -8.96 4.92 -12.65
N LEU A 157 -10.10 5.18 -12.01
CA LEU A 157 -10.51 4.43 -10.83
C LEU A 157 -11.26 3.17 -11.26
N GLU A 158 -10.85 2.02 -10.74
CA GLU A 158 -11.49 0.74 -11.02
C GLU A 158 -11.73 -0.05 -9.73
N GLN A 159 -12.88 -0.71 -9.65
CA GLN A 159 -13.18 -1.72 -8.64
C GLN A 159 -12.77 -3.08 -9.20
N ARG A 160 -11.62 -3.60 -8.77
CA ARG A 160 -11.18 -4.96 -9.08
C ARG A 160 -11.23 -5.80 -7.82
N LYS A 161 -11.89 -6.96 -7.90
CA LYS A 161 -11.68 -8.02 -6.91
C LYS A 161 -10.23 -8.48 -7.07
N GLY A 162 -9.35 -8.09 -6.15
CA GLY A 162 -8.02 -8.69 -6.06
C GLY A 162 -8.21 -10.19 -5.90
N LYS A 163 -7.69 -11.01 -6.84
CA LYS A 163 -7.70 -12.46 -6.66
C LYS A 163 -7.01 -12.75 -5.32
N ARG A 164 -7.75 -13.41 -4.42
CA ARG A 164 -7.27 -13.81 -3.10
C ARG A 164 -6.09 -14.76 -3.23
#